data_AF-A0A0S8HFN7-F1
#
_entry.id   AF-A0A0S8HFN7-F1
#
_cell.length_a   1.000
_cell.length_b   1.000
_cell.length_c   1.000
_cell.angle_alpha   90.00
_cell.angle_beta   90.00
_cell.angle_gamma   90.00
#
_symmetry.space_group_name_H-M   'P 1'
#
loop_
_entity.id
_entity.type
_entity.pdbx_description
1 polymer ?
#
loop_
_entity_poly.entity_id
_entity_poly.type
_entity_poly.pdbx_seq_one_letter_code
_entity_poly.pdbx_strand_id
1 'polypeptide(L)'
;MMLAGPADYIRLWQFPLLAVYLAGWLIAGPYLTQRALRRFAQLPRSKSSTARAAKINAVAGGVALLAAGALTIFLLTLSVKVGPRWLVVIGPMLVPFVMVGMSWLVHLAALNVSTKAALRITASTAVPLILLLAIIGTAAFVPAWYLRQAEVKEAFCRGNLQILGTALVEYQRVFVGQATRAPNLQVLVDTGFVEAKHLTCPARKDQKGAYLYVPSDKVPPASQKIWVCDRYGNHRGRRSVLFNDERILLLREGEFQQLLALPENAALRKMLAAGG
;
A
#
# COMPACT_ATOMS: atom_id res chain seq x y z
N MET A 1 -3.67 -8.31 12.45
CA MET A 1 -3.36 -7.46 11.26
C MET A 1 -3.92 -6.08 11.51
N MET A 2 -3.08 -5.09 11.79
CA MET A 2 -3.52 -3.69 11.69
C MET A 2 -3.94 -3.45 10.24
N LEU A 3 -5.18 -3.00 10.03
CA LEU A 3 -5.61 -2.55 8.71
C LEU A 3 -4.72 -1.37 8.33
N ALA A 4 -4.03 -1.48 7.21
CA ALA A 4 -3.32 -0.35 6.63
C ALA A 4 -4.30 0.80 6.48
N GLY A 5 -3.97 1.97 7.03
CA GLY A 5 -4.81 3.15 6.87
C GLY A 5 -4.83 3.57 5.39
N PRO A 6 -5.88 4.28 4.93
CA PRO A 6 -5.89 4.84 3.58
C PRO A 6 -4.63 5.68 3.27
N ALA A 7 -4.07 6.34 4.29
CA ALA A 7 -2.83 7.11 4.19
C ALA A 7 -1.60 6.30 3.74
N ASP A 8 -1.54 4.99 4.04
CA ASP A 8 -0.41 4.12 3.65
C ASP A 8 -0.32 3.93 2.12
N TYR A 9 -1.42 4.20 1.41
CA TYR A 9 -1.53 4.09 -0.04
C TYR A 9 -1.39 5.42 -0.77
N ILE A 10 -1.32 6.54 -0.03
CA ILE A 10 -1.14 7.88 -0.61
C ILE A 10 0.35 8.15 -0.76
N ARG A 11 0.78 8.44 -1.99
CA ARG A 11 2.18 8.71 -2.34
C ARG A 11 2.28 9.97 -3.17
N LEU A 12 3.37 10.73 -2.99
CA LEU A 12 3.58 12.01 -3.70
C LEU A 12 3.51 11.86 -5.23
N TRP A 13 3.95 10.73 -5.78
CA TRP A 13 3.92 10.47 -7.23
C TRP A 13 2.49 10.31 -7.81
N GLN A 14 1.46 10.16 -6.98
CA GLN A 14 0.07 10.07 -7.43
C GLN A 14 -0.56 11.44 -7.71
N PHE A 15 -0.05 12.53 -7.13
CA PHE A 15 -0.60 13.88 -7.34
C PHE A 15 -0.58 14.34 -8.81
N PRO A 16 0.48 14.08 -9.61
CA PRO A 16 0.45 14.33 -11.05
C PRO A 16 -0.71 13.61 -11.78
N LEU A 17 -1.04 12.37 -11.39
CA LEU A 17 -2.15 11.63 -12.00
C LEU A 17 -3.51 12.26 -11.63
N LEU A 18 -3.66 12.73 -10.39
CA LEU A 18 -4.85 13.48 -9.98
C LEU A 18 -4.97 14.81 -10.73
N ALA A 19 -3.85 15.51 -10.96
CA ALA A 19 -3.83 16.73 -11.76
C ALA A 19 -4.27 16.47 -13.21
N VAL A 20 -3.86 15.35 -13.82
CA VAL A 20 -4.34 14.93 -15.15
C VAL A 20 -5.84 14.69 -15.15
N TYR A 21 -6.39 14.03 -14.12
CA TYR A 21 -7.84 13.86 -13.99
C TYR A 21 -8.57 15.21 -13.90
N LEU A 22 -8.10 16.13 -13.04
CA LEU A 22 -8.69 17.45 -12.86
C LEU A 22 -8.64 18.28 -14.15
N ALA A 23 -7.51 18.26 -14.86
CA ALA A 23 -7.37 18.90 -16.16
C ALA A 23 -8.34 18.31 -17.19
N GLY A 24 -8.43 16.97 -17.26
CA GLY A 24 -9.39 16.27 -18.11
C GLY A 24 -10.84 16.67 -17.80
N TRP A 25 -11.21 16.74 -16.52
CA TRP A 25 -12.54 17.16 -16.10
C TRP A 25 -12.85 18.63 -16.46
N LEU A 26 -11.90 19.55 -16.22
CA LEU A 26 -12.08 20.98 -16.48
C LEU A 26 -12.05 21.34 -17.97
N ILE A 27 -11.34 20.58 -18.79
CA ILE A 27 -11.18 20.86 -20.23
C ILE A 27 -12.17 20.02 -21.06
N ALA A 28 -12.15 18.69 -20.91
CA ALA A 28 -12.99 17.80 -21.70
C ALA A 28 -14.44 17.79 -21.20
N GLY A 29 -14.67 17.95 -19.89
CA GLY A 29 -16.02 17.95 -19.31
C GLY A 29 -16.97 18.99 -19.92
N PRO A 30 -16.59 20.29 -19.99
CA PRO A 30 -17.40 21.31 -20.66
C PRO A 30 -17.64 21.02 -22.15
N TYR A 31 -16.62 20.51 -22.86
CA TYR A 31 -16.74 20.16 -24.27
C TYR A 31 -17.72 18.99 -24.50
N LEU A 32 -17.59 17.91 -23.71
CA LEU A 32 -18.51 16.77 -23.74
C LEU A 32 -19.94 17.21 -23.41
N THR A 33 -20.09 18.07 -22.41
CA THR A 33 -21.39 18.62 -22.00
C THR A 33 -22.01 19.45 -23.12
N GLN A 34 -21.24 20.36 -23.73
CA GLN A 34 -21.72 21.15 -24.86
C GLN A 34 -22.14 20.27 -26.04
N ARG A 35 -21.33 19.27 -26.39
CA ARG A 35 -21.63 18.30 -27.45
C ARG A 35 -22.92 17.52 -27.15
N ALA A 36 -23.08 17.05 -25.91
CA ALA A 36 -24.26 16.32 -25.47
C ALA A 36 -25.52 17.20 -25.49
N LEU A 37 -25.43 18.45 -25.02
CA LEU A 37 -26.54 19.41 -25.08
C LEU A 37 -27.02 19.66 -26.51
N ARG A 38 -26.09 19.91 -27.44
CA ARG A 38 -26.42 20.11 -28.86
C ARG A 38 -27.07 18.88 -29.49
N ARG A 39 -26.59 17.68 -29.13
CA ARG A 39 -27.07 16.43 -29.72
C ARG A 39 -28.42 15.97 -29.17
N PHE A 40 -28.66 16.14 -27.87
CA PHE A 40 -29.78 15.47 -27.18
C PHE A 40 -30.85 16.41 -26.64
N ALA A 41 -30.53 17.69 -26.38
CA ALA A 41 -31.50 18.64 -25.84
C ALA A 41 -32.13 19.56 -26.92
N GLN A 42 -31.65 19.51 -28.16
CA GLN A 42 -32.10 20.36 -29.28
C GLN A 42 -32.15 21.86 -28.92
N LEU A 43 -31.29 22.30 -28.00
CA LEU A 43 -31.29 23.67 -27.52
C LEU A 43 -30.75 24.62 -28.61
N PRO A 44 -31.29 25.86 -28.72
CA PRO A 44 -30.73 26.89 -29.58
C PRO A 44 -29.23 27.08 -29.33
N ARG A 45 -28.45 27.42 -30.37
CA ARG A 45 -26.99 27.61 -30.25
C ARG A 45 -26.62 28.57 -29.10
N SER A 46 -27.40 29.64 -28.92
CA SER A 46 -27.24 30.62 -27.83
C SER A 46 -27.36 30.01 -26.43
N LYS A 47 -28.16 28.96 -26.24
CA LYS A 47 -28.32 28.23 -24.98
C LYS A 47 -27.30 27.08 -24.80
N SER A 48 -26.45 26.82 -25.80
CA SER A 48 -25.40 25.79 -25.77
C SER A 48 -23.97 26.36 -25.71
N SER A 49 -23.82 27.58 -25.15
CA SER A 49 -22.50 28.22 -25.02
C SER A 49 -21.55 27.40 -24.14
N THR A 50 -20.26 27.49 -24.43
CA THR A 50 -19.21 26.76 -23.68
C THR A 50 -19.21 27.16 -22.20
N ALA A 51 -19.45 28.44 -21.90
CA ALA A 51 -19.55 28.94 -20.53
C ALA A 51 -20.70 28.29 -19.74
N ARG A 52 -21.89 28.13 -20.37
CA ARG A 52 -23.02 27.46 -19.72
C ARG A 52 -22.74 25.97 -19.53
N ALA A 53 -22.15 25.31 -20.53
CA ALA A 53 -21.74 23.91 -20.42
C ALA A 53 -20.70 23.70 -19.30
N ALA A 54 -19.74 24.62 -19.15
CA ALA A 54 -18.75 24.60 -18.08
C ALA A 54 -19.41 24.74 -16.70
N LYS A 55 -20.33 25.69 -16.53
CA LYS A 55 -21.09 25.87 -15.29
C LYS A 55 -21.88 24.61 -14.91
N ILE A 56 -22.60 24.01 -15.86
CA ILE A 56 -23.37 22.79 -15.63
C ILE A 56 -22.44 21.62 -15.26
N ASN A 57 -21.34 21.44 -16.00
CA ASN A 57 -20.35 20.38 -15.72
C ASN A 57 -19.71 20.55 -14.33
N ALA A 58 -19.36 21.78 -13.95
CA ALA A 58 -18.78 22.08 -12.64
C ALA A 58 -19.75 21.77 -11.50
N VAL A 59 -21.01 22.20 -11.62
CA VAL A 59 -22.04 21.92 -10.61
C VAL A 59 -22.36 20.43 -10.55
N ALA A 60 -22.61 19.77 -11.69
CA ALA A 60 -22.94 18.35 -11.73
C ALA A 60 -21.80 17.49 -11.18
N GLY A 61 -20.55 17.77 -11.60
CA GLY A 61 -19.37 17.07 -11.10
C GLY A 61 -19.10 17.35 -9.62
N GLY A 62 -19.23 18.61 -9.18
CA GLY A 62 -19.04 19.00 -7.77
C GLY A 62 -20.04 18.32 -6.84
N VAL A 63 -21.34 18.34 -7.19
CA VAL A 63 -22.39 17.67 -6.42
C VAL A 63 -22.17 16.16 -6.40
N ALA A 64 -21.80 15.56 -7.53
CA ALA A 64 -21.48 14.13 -7.62
C ALA A 64 -20.29 13.75 -6.72
N LEU A 65 -19.22 14.56 -6.69
CA LEU A 65 -18.05 14.33 -5.84
C LEU A 65 -18.39 14.47 -4.35
N LEU A 66 -19.18 15.47 -3.97
CA LEU A 66 -19.63 15.64 -2.58
C LEU A 66 -20.46 14.44 -2.11
N ALA A 67 -21.40 13.99 -2.94
CA ALA A 67 -22.22 12.81 -2.62
C ALA A 67 -21.38 11.53 -2.52
N ALA A 68 -20.43 11.33 -3.43
CA ALA A 68 -19.50 10.21 -3.38
C ALA A 68 -18.62 10.25 -2.12
N GLY A 69 -18.11 11.43 -1.75
CA GLY A 69 -17.33 11.64 -0.53
C GLY A 69 -18.14 11.35 0.73
N ALA A 70 -19.36 11.86 0.82
CA ALA A 70 -20.27 11.61 1.95
C ALA A 70 -20.59 10.12 2.09
N LEU A 71 -20.92 9.42 0.99
CA LEU A 71 -21.15 7.98 1.00
C LEU A 71 -19.91 7.21 1.47
N THR A 72 -18.73 7.58 0.96
CA THR A 72 -17.47 6.91 1.31
C THR A 72 -17.15 7.09 2.79
N ILE A 73 -17.26 8.31 3.31
CA ILE A 73 -17.06 8.61 4.74
C ILE A 73 -18.06 7.82 5.59
N PHE A 74 -19.35 7.85 5.23
CA PHE A 74 -20.39 7.12 5.95
C PHE A 74 -20.10 5.63 6.03
N LEU A 75 -19.78 4.98 4.91
CA LEU A 75 -19.50 3.55 4.86
C LEU A 75 -18.20 3.19 5.59
N LEU A 76 -17.17 4.04 5.53
CA LEU A 76 -15.95 3.87 6.31
C LEU A 76 -16.25 3.95 7.81
N THR A 77 -16.98 4.96 8.27
CA THR A 77 -17.38 5.09 9.68
C THR A 77 -18.24 3.92 10.13
N LEU A 78 -19.17 3.47 9.29
CA LEU A 78 -20.01 2.30 9.58
C LEU A 78 -19.18 1.02 9.66
N SER A 79 -18.20 0.84 8.77
CA SER A 79 -17.32 -0.34 8.78
C SER A 79 -16.51 -0.46 10.07
N VAL A 80 -16.08 0.68 10.62
CA VAL A 80 -15.35 0.74 11.91
C VAL A 80 -16.28 0.38 13.06
N LYS A 81 -17.54 0.84 13.04
CA LYS A 81 -18.50 0.59 14.12
C LYS A 81 -19.10 -0.82 14.13
N VAL A 82 -19.50 -1.32 12.97
CA VAL A 82 -20.28 -2.58 12.88
C VAL A 82 -19.36 -3.79 12.74
N GLY A 83 -18.15 -3.62 12.20
CA GLY A 83 -17.16 -4.69 12.02
C GLY A 83 -17.07 -5.35 10.64
N PRO A 84 -18.10 -5.39 9.77
CA PRO A 84 -17.98 -6.00 8.45
C PRO A 84 -17.04 -5.19 7.54
N ARG A 85 -15.91 -5.81 7.22
CA ARG A 85 -14.89 -5.24 6.33
C ARG A 85 -15.34 -5.13 4.86
N TRP A 86 -16.39 -5.86 4.47
CA TRP A 86 -16.94 -5.80 3.11
C TRP A 86 -17.51 -4.41 2.77
N LEU A 87 -17.93 -3.63 3.77
CA LEU A 87 -18.43 -2.26 3.57
C LEU A 87 -17.38 -1.35 2.91
N VAL A 88 -16.10 -1.57 3.20
CA VAL A 88 -14.97 -0.84 2.61
C VAL A 88 -14.82 -1.13 1.12
N VAL A 89 -15.27 -2.31 0.67
CA VAL A 89 -15.22 -2.71 -0.75
C VAL A 89 -16.47 -2.26 -1.50
N ILE A 90 -17.65 -2.38 -0.87
CA ILE A 90 -18.92 -1.99 -1.49
C ILE A 90 -19.00 -0.47 -1.70
N GLY A 91 -18.46 0.34 -0.79
CA GLY A 91 -18.49 1.79 -0.94
C GLY A 91 -17.91 2.31 -2.26
N PRO A 92 -16.64 2.00 -2.58
CA PRO A 92 -16.04 2.33 -3.87
C PRO A 92 -16.83 1.80 -5.09
N MET A 93 -17.45 0.62 -4.98
CA MET A 93 -18.28 0.06 -6.05
C MET A 93 -19.58 0.87 -6.28
N LEU A 94 -20.13 1.47 -5.22
CA LEU A 94 -21.34 2.30 -5.30
C LEU A 94 -21.07 3.74 -5.76
N VAL A 95 -19.84 4.25 -5.61
CA VAL A 95 -19.47 5.63 -5.98
C VAL A 95 -19.85 5.99 -7.42
N PRO A 96 -19.54 5.19 -8.46
CA PRO A 96 -19.93 5.51 -9.84
C PRO A 96 -21.43 5.70 -10.02
N PHE A 97 -22.25 4.86 -9.37
CA PHE A 97 -23.71 4.94 -9.46
C PHE A 97 -24.26 6.21 -8.82
N VAL A 98 -23.74 6.58 -7.64
CA VAL A 98 -24.11 7.84 -6.99
C VAL A 98 -23.68 9.04 -7.81
N MET A 99 -22.48 9.02 -8.39
CA MET A 99 -22.00 10.11 -9.24
C MET A 99 -22.88 10.29 -10.48
N VAL A 100 -23.26 9.20 -11.16
CA VAL A 100 -24.18 9.25 -12.30
C VAL A 100 -25.56 9.73 -11.87
N GLY A 101 -26.11 9.20 -10.78
CA GLY A 101 -27.43 9.57 -10.27
C GLY A 101 -27.52 11.07 -9.92
N MET A 102 -26.54 11.58 -9.18
CA MET A 102 -26.49 13.00 -8.81
C MET A 102 -26.28 13.92 -10.03
N SER A 103 -25.40 13.53 -10.95
CA SER A 103 -25.20 14.26 -12.20
C SER A 103 -26.49 14.29 -13.04
N TRP A 104 -27.23 13.19 -13.09
CA TRP A 104 -28.52 13.13 -13.78
C TRP A 104 -29.57 14.06 -13.17
N LEU A 105 -29.70 14.08 -11.84
CA LEU A 105 -30.59 15.00 -11.13
C LEU A 105 -30.24 16.47 -11.40
N VAL A 106 -28.95 16.81 -11.42
CA VAL A 106 -28.49 18.17 -11.76
C VAL A 106 -28.86 18.53 -13.21
N HIS A 107 -28.65 17.63 -14.17
CA HIS A 107 -29.04 17.88 -15.55
C HIS A 107 -30.56 18.05 -15.71
N LEU A 108 -31.37 17.24 -15.02
CA LEU A 108 -32.83 17.38 -15.00
C LEU A 108 -33.24 18.75 -14.49
N ALA A 109 -32.73 19.15 -13.32
CA ALA A 109 -33.06 20.43 -12.69
C ALA A 109 -32.58 21.64 -13.50
N ALA A 110 -31.39 21.57 -14.10
CA ALA A 110 -30.76 22.72 -14.76
C ALA A 110 -31.23 22.95 -16.21
N LEU A 111 -31.76 21.93 -16.89
CA LEU A 111 -32.05 21.99 -18.33
C LEU A 111 -33.52 21.97 -18.68
N ASN A 112 -34.41 21.57 -17.75
CA ASN A 112 -35.85 21.40 -18.01
C ASN A 112 -36.12 20.58 -19.29
N VAL A 113 -35.40 19.46 -19.45
CA VAL A 113 -35.52 18.53 -20.58
C VAL A 113 -36.23 17.25 -20.15
N SER A 114 -36.68 16.45 -21.11
CA SER A 114 -37.23 15.13 -20.82
C SER A 114 -36.21 14.24 -20.10
N THR A 115 -36.71 13.32 -19.26
CA THR A 115 -35.89 12.37 -18.48
C THR A 115 -34.94 11.56 -19.35
N LYS A 116 -35.41 11.12 -20.52
CA LYS A 116 -34.62 10.41 -21.53
C LYS A 116 -33.48 11.27 -22.10
N ALA A 117 -33.71 12.56 -22.34
CA ALA A 117 -32.67 13.46 -22.83
C ALA A 117 -31.61 13.72 -21.74
N ALA A 118 -32.03 13.98 -20.50
CA ALA A 118 -31.12 14.17 -19.37
C ALA A 118 -30.25 12.93 -19.12
N LEU A 119 -30.83 11.72 -19.22
CA LEU A 119 -30.08 10.47 -19.06
C LEU A 119 -29.00 10.33 -20.15
N ARG A 120 -29.34 10.58 -21.42
CA ARG A 120 -28.38 10.53 -22.54
C ARG A 120 -27.26 11.55 -22.39
N ILE A 121 -27.59 12.76 -21.92
CA ILE A 121 -26.59 13.79 -21.63
C ILE A 121 -25.65 13.30 -20.54
N THR A 122 -26.20 12.84 -19.42
CA THR A 122 -25.43 12.35 -18.27
C THR A 122 -24.54 11.17 -18.66
N ALA A 123 -25.07 10.20 -19.40
CA ALA A 123 -24.28 9.06 -19.87
C ALA A 123 -23.11 9.52 -20.76
N SER A 124 -23.34 10.50 -21.64
CA SER A 124 -22.32 10.99 -22.57
C SER A 124 -21.25 11.87 -21.90
N THR A 125 -21.53 12.42 -20.72
CA THR A 125 -20.59 13.29 -19.98
C THR A 125 -19.94 12.57 -18.81
N ALA A 126 -20.73 11.92 -17.95
CA ALA A 126 -20.26 11.28 -16.73
C ALA A 126 -19.51 9.98 -17.00
N VAL A 127 -19.97 9.12 -17.92
CA VAL A 127 -19.33 7.81 -18.15
C VAL A 127 -17.87 7.96 -18.62
N PRO A 128 -17.52 8.80 -19.62
CA PRO A 128 -16.13 8.98 -20.00
C PRO A 128 -15.24 9.48 -18.86
N LEU A 129 -15.75 10.38 -18.02
CA LEU A 129 -15.02 10.93 -16.88
C LEU A 129 -14.84 9.88 -15.76
N ILE A 130 -15.85 9.06 -15.50
CA ILE A 130 -15.78 7.94 -14.56
C ILE A 130 -14.78 6.89 -15.06
N LEU A 131 -14.78 6.57 -16.36
CA LEU A 131 -13.79 5.66 -16.94
C LEU A 131 -12.38 6.22 -16.82
N LEU A 132 -12.19 7.51 -17.08
CA LEU A 132 -10.90 8.18 -16.87
C LEU A 132 -10.46 8.11 -15.40
N LEU A 133 -11.37 8.36 -14.46
CA LEU A 133 -11.11 8.23 -13.03
C LEU A 133 -10.74 6.80 -12.66
N ALA A 134 -11.41 5.79 -13.21
CA ALA A 134 -11.12 4.39 -12.95
C ALA A 134 -9.74 3.97 -13.48
N ILE A 135 -9.36 4.43 -14.68
CA ILE A 135 -8.03 4.19 -15.26
C ILE A 135 -6.95 4.82 -14.38
N ILE A 136 -7.10 6.09 -14.04
CA ILE A 136 -6.15 6.84 -13.20
C ILE A 136 -6.08 6.23 -11.79
N GLY A 137 -7.22 5.91 -11.20
CA GLY A 137 -7.31 5.27 -9.89
C GLY A 137 -6.59 3.92 -9.88
N THR A 138 -6.77 3.10 -10.91
CA THR A 138 -6.08 1.80 -11.05
C THR A 138 -4.57 2.00 -11.22
N ALA A 139 -4.15 2.93 -12.09
CA ALA A 139 -2.75 3.26 -12.32
C ALA A 139 -2.06 3.81 -11.07
N ALA A 140 -2.79 4.52 -10.20
CA ALA A 140 -2.28 5.02 -8.92
C ALA A 140 -2.28 3.94 -7.81
N PHE A 141 -3.33 3.11 -7.75
CA PHE A 141 -3.54 2.15 -6.67
C PHE A 141 -2.67 0.91 -6.81
N VAL A 142 -2.58 0.31 -8.00
CA VAL A 142 -1.86 -0.96 -8.18
C VAL A 142 -0.39 -0.86 -7.77
N PRO A 143 0.39 0.15 -8.21
CA PRO A 143 1.78 0.29 -7.77
C PRO A 143 1.89 0.58 -6.27
N ALA A 144 1.01 1.44 -5.73
CA ALA A 144 1.01 1.74 -4.30
C ALA A 144 0.73 0.50 -3.44
N TRP A 145 -0.19 -0.36 -3.88
CA TRP A 145 -0.46 -1.64 -3.24
C TRP A 145 0.75 -2.56 -3.26
N TYR A 146 1.44 -2.70 -4.40
CA TYR A 146 2.67 -3.50 -4.49
C TYR A 146 3.80 -2.96 -3.60
N LEU A 147 3.96 -1.63 -3.52
CA LEU A 147 4.92 -1.00 -2.62
C LEU A 147 4.57 -1.29 -1.16
N ARG A 148 3.29 -1.12 -0.78
CA ARG A 148 2.82 -1.37 0.58
C ARG A 148 3.01 -2.82 0.99
N GLN A 149 2.69 -3.77 0.11
CA GLN A 149 2.91 -5.20 0.39
C GLN A 149 4.40 -5.51 0.63
N ALA A 150 5.31 -4.86 -0.10
CA ALA A 150 6.74 -5.01 0.14
C ALA A 150 7.15 -4.44 1.51
N GLU A 151 6.69 -3.24 1.87
CA GLU A 151 6.94 -2.62 3.18
C GLU A 151 6.37 -3.43 4.34
N VAL A 152 5.19 -4.02 4.18
CA VAL A 152 4.57 -4.89 5.20
C VAL A 152 5.42 -6.14 5.41
N LYS A 153 5.85 -6.80 4.33
CA LYS A 153 6.73 -7.98 4.41
C LYS A 153 8.05 -7.65 5.11
N GLU A 154 8.64 -6.50 4.78
CA GLU A 154 9.85 -5.97 5.43
C GLU A 154 9.63 -5.70 6.92
N ALA A 155 8.52 -5.06 7.29
CA ALA A 155 8.19 -4.80 8.69
C ALA A 155 7.99 -6.11 9.48
N PHE A 156 7.37 -7.12 8.89
CA PHE A 156 7.27 -8.45 9.50
C PHE A 156 8.63 -9.12 9.68
N CYS A 157 9.53 -9.05 8.69
CA CYS A 157 10.89 -9.59 8.84
C CYS A 157 11.66 -8.90 9.95
N ARG A 158 11.56 -7.57 10.05
CA ARG A 158 12.15 -6.81 11.15
C ARG A 158 11.57 -7.23 12.50
N GLY A 159 10.25 -7.42 12.58
CA GLY A 159 9.59 -7.95 13.78
C GLY A 159 10.07 -9.35 14.15
N ASN A 160 10.24 -10.25 13.18
CA ASN A 160 10.82 -11.57 13.41
C ASN A 160 12.26 -11.47 13.94
N LEU A 161 13.11 -10.63 13.37
CA LEU A 161 14.47 -10.41 13.87
C LEU A 161 14.47 -9.87 15.30
N GLN A 162 13.55 -8.97 15.65
CA GLN A 162 13.40 -8.46 17.01
C GLN A 162 13.03 -9.60 17.98
N ILE A 163 12.06 -10.43 17.63
CA ILE A 163 11.66 -11.60 18.41
C ILE A 163 12.86 -12.56 18.58
N LEU A 164 13.62 -12.81 17.51
CA LEU A 164 14.80 -13.67 17.56
C LEU A 164 15.89 -13.08 18.47
N GLY A 165 16.16 -11.78 18.39
CA GLY A 165 17.11 -11.10 19.26
C GLY A 165 16.73 -11.26 20.73
N THR A 166 15.48 -10.93 21.08
CA THR A 166 14.96 -11.12 22.45
C THR A 166 15.05 -12.58 22.89
N ALA A 167 14.63 -13.53 22.06
CA ALA A 167 14.69 -14.95 22.39
C ALA A 167 16.11 -15.48 22.59
N LEU A 168 17.08 -15.01 21.80
CA LEU A 168 18.48 -15.38 21.97
C LEU A 168 19.06 -14.85 23.28
N VAL A 169 18.68 -13.62 23.68
CA VAL A 169 19.06 -13.04 24.97
C VAL A 169 18.42 -13.82 26.12
N GLU A 170 17.12 -14.12 26.03
CA GLU A 170 16.42 -14.90 27.06
C GLU A 170 16.94 -16.33 27.18
N TYR A 171 17.22 -17.00 26.06
CA TYR A 171 17.87 -18.31 26.06
C TYR A 171 19.20 -18.24 26.80
N GLN A 172 20.04 -17.23 26.52
CA GLN A 172 21.31 -17.05 27.22
C GLN A 172 21.13 -16.81 28.72
N ARG A 173 20.05 -16.14 29.15
CA ARG A 173 19.72 -15.89 30.57
C ARG A 173 19.23 -17.13 31.30
N VAL A 174 18.44 -17.99 30.65
CA VAL A 174 17.90 -19.21 31.26
C VAL A 174 18.97 -20.29 31.41
N PHE A 175 19.84 -20.43 30.41
CA PHE A 175 20.90 -21.43 30.41
C PHE A 175 22.24 -20.88 30.93
N VAL A 176 22.23 -19.81 31.73
CA VAL A 176 23.43 -19.22 32.35
C VAL A 176 24.18 -20.29 33.16
N GLY A 177 25.47 -20.48 32.84
CA GLY A 177 26.35 -21.43 33.52
C GLY A 177 26.62 -22.72 32.74
N GLN A 178 25.77 -23.04 31.76
CA GLN A 178 26.14 -23.96 30.68
C GLN A 178 26.79 -23.10 29.60
N ALA A 179 28.02 -23.38 29.18
CA ALA A 179 28.73 -22.59 28.16
C ALA A 179 28.09 -22.69 26.74
N THR A 180 26.81 -23.03 26.66
CA THR A 180 26.06 -23.34 25.45
C THR A 180 25.14 -22.17 25.10
N ARG A 181 25.61 -21.32 24.19
CA ARG A 181 24.67 -20.52 23.38
C ARG A 181 23.78 -21.45 22.58
N ALA A 182 22.63 -20.93 22.14
CA ALA A 182 21.83 -21.61 21.14
C ALA A 182 22.77 -21.97 19.96
N PRO A 183 22.94 -23.25 19.60
CA PRO A 183 23.86 -23.64 18.53
C PRO A 183 23.31 -23.25 17.15
N ASN A 184 21.99 -23.12 17.03
CA ASN A 184 21.28 -22.69 15.84
C ASN A 184 19.91 -22.11 16.23
N LEU A 185 19.20 -21.49 15.28
CA LEU A 185 17.89 -20.91 15.54
C LEU A 185 16.78 -21.95 15.79
N GLN A 186 16.96 -23.19 15.34
CA GLN A 186 15.95 -24.25 15.53
C GLN A 186 15.81 -24.61 17.02
N VAL A 187 16.90 -24.57 17.78
CA VAL A 187 16.86 -24.80 19.23
C VAL A 187 15.91 -23.83 19.95
N LEU A 188 15.80 -22.58 19.49
CA LEU A 188 14.86 -21.62 20.09
C LEU A 188 13.39 -22.02 19.86
N VAL A 189 13.12 -22.74 18.77
CA VAL A 189 11.80 -23.31 18.50
C VAL A 189 11.56 -24.55 19.34
N ASP A 190 12.54 -25.45 19.37
CA ASP A 190 12.45 -26.72 20.10
C ASP A 190 12.30 -26.49 21.62
N THR A 191 12.88 -25.41 22.14
CA THR A 191 12.78 -24.99 23.55
C THR A 191 11.62 -24.03 23.83
N GLY A 192 10.82 -23.67 22.82
CA GLY A 192 9.61 -22.88 22.99
C GLY A 192 9.81 -21.37 23.18
N PHE A 193 11.01 -20.83 23.03
CA PHE A 193 11.24 -19.37 23.07
C PHE A 193 10.64 -18.65 21.87
N VAL A 194 10.52 -19.34 20.74
CA VAL A 194 10.03 -18.76 19.47
C VAL A 194 9.16 -19.77 18.72
N GLU A 195 8.09 -19.32 18.08
CA GLU A 195 7.33 -20.16 17.15
C GLU A 195 8.05 -20.31 15.79
N ALA A 196 7.94 -21.50 15.17
CA ALA A 196 8.56 -21.79 13.86
C ALA A 196 8.24 -20.77 12.75
N LYS A 197 7.07 -20.11 12.81
CA LYS A 197 6.66 -19.06 11.86
C LYS A 197 7.62 -17.87 11.83
N HIS A 198 8.34 -17.60 12.92
CA HIS A 198 9.30 -16.50 13.00
C HIS A 198 10.64 -16.82 12.35
N LEU A 199 10.93 -18.09 12.03
CA LEU A 199 12.09 -18.49 11.24
C LEU A 199 11.83 -18.42 9.72
N THR A 200 10.62 -18.03 9.32
CA THR A 200 10.19 -17.93 7.92
C THR A 200 10.05 -16.48 7.50
N CYS A 201 10.60 -16.14 6.33
CA CYS A 201 10.44 -14.81 5.75
C CYS A 201 9.10 -14.76 4.97
N PRO A 202 8.19 -13.80 5.24
CA PRO A 202 6.95 -13.64 4.48
C PRO A 202 7.17 -13.31 2.99
N ALA A 203 8.36 -12.85 2.58
CA ALA A 203 8.70 -12.65 1.19
C ALA A 203 9.09 -13.95 0.46
N ARG A 204 9.49 -15.00 1.18
CA ARG A 204 9.82 -16.34 0.65
C ARG A 204 9.29 -17.43 1.58
N LYS A 205 7.99 -17.69 1.48
CA LYS A 205 7.29 -18.67 2.33
C LYS A 205 7.68 -20.13 2.02
N ASP A 206 8.20 -20.35 0.83
CA ASP A 206 8.64 -21.62 0.28
C ASP A 206 10.03 -22.04 0.78
N GLN A 207 10.84 -21.10 1.27
CA GLN A 207 12.21 -21.38 1.69
C GLN A 207 12.32 -21.50 3.22
N LYS A 208 12.71 -22.70 3.67
CA LYS A 208 13.08 -22.94 5.08
C LYS A 208 14.42 -22.27 5.40
N GLY A 209 14.60 -21.88 6.67
CA GLY A 209 15.83 -21.26 7.14
C GLY A 209 16.10 -19.90 6.49
N ALA A 210 15.12 -19.00 6.58
CA ALA A 210 15.21 -17.69 5.96
C ALA A 210 16.28 -16.78 6.59
N TYR A 211 16.73 -17.13 7.80
CA TYR A 211 17.71 -16.40 8.58
C TYR A 211 18.96 -17.25 8.82
N LEU A 212 20.12 -16.63 8.73
CA LEU A 212 21.41 -17.17 9.15
C LEU A 212 21.76 -16.60 10.51
N TYR A 213 22.29 -17.45 11.39
CA TYR A 213 22.68 -17.08 12.74
C TYR A 213 24.13 -17.50 13.00
N VAL A 214 24.90 -16.62 13.63
CA VAL A 214 26.28 -16.90 14.03
C VAL A 214 26.38 -16.76 15.56
N PRO A 215 26.65 -17.86 16.30
CA PRO A 215 26.93 -17.77 17.72
C PRO A 215 28.12 -16.82 18.00
N SER A 216 28.02 -15.93 18.98
CA SER A 216 29.06 -14.92 19.24
C SER A 216 29.50 -14.85 20.71
N ASP A 217 30.78 -15.14 20.97
CA ASP A 217 31.41 -14.98 22.28
C ASP A 217 31.74 -13.53 22.60
N LYS A 218 30.99 -12.96 23.56
CA LYS A 218 31.07 -11.58 24.08
C LYS A 218 30.42 -10.52 23.18
N VAL A 219 29.77 -9.55 23.84
CA VAL A 219 29.17 -8.37 23.22
C VAL A 219 30.06 -7.18 23.59
N PRO A 220 31.04 -6.79 22.76
CA PRO A 220 31.65 -5.47 22.90
C PRO A 220 30.56 -4.43 22.66
N PRO A 221 30.41 -3.41 23.52
CA PRO A 221 29.57 -2.26 23.22
C PRO A 221 30.00 -1.66 21.87
N ALA A 222 29.04 -1.38 20.97
CA ALA A 222 29.26 -0.79 19.64
C ALA A 222 29.96 -1.66 18.56
N SER A 223 29.97 -2.98 18.69
CA SER A 223 30.45 -3.88 17.62
C SER A 223 29.55 -3.85 16.38
N GLN A 224 30.13 -3.94 15.18
CA GLN A 224 29.40 -4.09 13.92
C GLN A 224 29.20 -5.57 13.56
N LYS A 225 29.30 -6.45 14.56
CA LYS A 225 29.14 -7.88 14.39
C LYS A 225 27.68 -8.23 14.16
N ILE A 226 27.46 -8.93 13.06
CA ILE A 226 26.16 -9.43 12.65
C ILE A 226 25.86 -10.71 13.43
N TRP A 227 24.73 -10.71 14.12
CA TRP A 227 24.27 -11.84 14.91
C TRP A 227 23.31 -12.73 14.13
N VAL A 228 22.34 -12.11 13.45
CA VAL A 228 21.39 -12.78 12.55
C VAL A 228 21.24 -11.95 11.27
N CYS A 229 21.14 -12.59 10.10
CA CYS A 229 20.79 -11.88 8.87
C CYS A 229 19.87 -12.69 7.96
N ASP A 230 19.19 -12.00 7.04
CA ASP A 230 18.47 -12.64 5.94
C ASP A 230 19.43 -13.45 5.05
N ARG A 231 19.08 -14.71 4.78
CA ARG A 231 19.87 -15.61 3.92
C ARG A 231 19.84 -15.20 2.46
N TYR A 232 18.65 -14.90 1.92
CA TYR A 232 18.39 -14.83 0.48
C TYR A 232 18.13 -13.42 -0.08
N GLY A 233 18.49 -12.35 0.65
CA GLY A 233 18.29 -10.98 0.15
C GLY A 233 16.81 -10.67 -0.15
N ASN A 234 15.92 -11.02 0.80
CA ASN A 234 14.48 -11.13 0.57
C ASN A 234 13.75 -9.81 0.24
N HIS A 235 14.42 -8.65 0.30
CA HIS A 235 13.79 -7.33 0.28
C HIS A 235 14.35 -6.38 -0.80
N ARG A 236 14.23 -6.76 -2.08
CA ARG A 236 14.59 -5.92 -3.26
C ARG A 236 16.03 -5.39 -3.20
N GLY A 237 17.00 -6.30 -3.01
CA GLY A 237 18.42 -5.93 -2.92
C GLY A 237 18.83 -5.35 -1.56
N ARG A 238 17.98 -5.53 -0.53
CA ARG A 238 18.31 -5.24 0.87
C ARG A 238 18.24 -6.50 1.73
N ARG A 239 19.03 -6.52 2.80
CA ARG A 239 19.07 -7.57 3.82
C ARG A 239 18.78 -7.00 5.20
N SER A 240 17.88 -7.66 5.91
CA SER A 240 17.63 -7.37 7.32
C SER A 240 18.73 -8.01 8.14
N VAL A 241 19.33 -7.21 9.03
CA VAL A 241 20.50 -7.58 9.82
C VAL A 241 20.22 -7.21 11.27
N LEU A 242 20.33 -8.20 12.16
CA LEU A 242 20.36 -8.03 13.60
C LEU A 242 21.82 -8.05 14.05
N PHE A 243 22.26 -6.96 14.66
CA PHE A 243 23.57 -6.85 15.27
C PHE A 243 23.56 -7.45 16.68
N ASN A 244 24.75 -7.72 17.21
CA ASN A 244 24.91 -8.22 18.58
C ASN A 244 24.53 -7.19 19.67
N ASP A 245 24.42 -5.91 19.32
CA ASP A 245 23.90 -4.82 20.17
C ASP A 245 22.37 -4.66 20.07
N GLU A 246 21.68 -5.67 19.54
CA GLU A 246 20.23 -5.73 19.32
C GLU A 246 19.68 -4.73 18.28
N ARG A 247 20.52 -3.89 17.66
CA ARG A 247 20.05 -3.01 16.59
C ARG A 247 19.67 -3.84 15.37
N ILE A 248 18.58 -3.44 14.72
CA ILE A 248 18.14 -4.05 13.47
C ILE A 248 18.22 -3.00 12.37
N LEU A 249 19.06 -3.26 11.37
CA LEU A 249 19.18 -2.43 10.18
C LEU A 249 18.75 -3.20 8.94
N LEU A 250 18.24 -2.45 7.98
CA LEU A 250 17.98 -2.96 6.64
C LEU A 250 19.00 -2.34 5.69
N LEU A 251 19.99 -3.15 5.33
CA LEU A 251 21.16 -2.70 4.58
C LEU A 251 20.99 -3.00 3.10
N ARG A 252 21.45 -2.09 2.24
CA ARG A 252 21.64 -2.39 0.82
C ARG A 252 22.73 -3.44 0.68
N GLU A 253 22.69 -4.22 -0.40
CA GLU A 253 23.67 -5.29 -0.60
C GLU A 253 25.12 -4.78 -0.54
N GLY A 254 25.43 -3.61 -1.11
CA GLY A 254 26.78 -3.03 -1.02
C GLY A 254 27.23 -2.72 0.42
N GLU A 255 26.34 -2.17 1.24
CA GLU A 255 26.60 -1.88 2.67
C GLU A 255 26.77 -3.20 3.45
N PHE A 256 25.94 -4.19 3.15
CA PHE A 256 26.03 -5.52 3.75
C PHE A 256 27.38 -6.19 3.42
N GLN A 257 27.83 -6.13 2.17
CA GLN A 257 29.11 -6.71 1.77
C GLN A 257 30.30 -6.00 2.44
N GLN A 258 30.22 -4.68 2.64
CA GLN A 258 31.23 -3.93 3.41
C GLN A 258 31.32 -4.41 4.86
N LEU A 259 30.17 -4.59 5.53
CA LEU A 259 30.16 -5.16 6.88
C LEU A 259 30.64 -6.61 6.91
N LEU A 260 30.25 -7.42 5.94
CA LEU A 260 30.64 -8.82 5.83
C LEU A 260 32.15 -8.99 5.62
N ALA A 261 32.82 -7.99 5.05
CA ALA A 261 34.27 -7.98 4.88
C ALA A 261 35.04 -7.78 6.19
N LEU A 262 34.39 -7.26 7.25
CA LEU A 262 35.02 -7.04 8.54
C LEU A 262 35.46 -8.36 9.20
N PRO A 263 36.60 -8.39 9.92
CA PRO A 263 37.11 -9.60 10.55
C PRO A 263 36.12 -10.28 11.50
N GLU A 264 35.34 -9.48 12.25
CA GLU A 264 34.35 -9.99 13.20
C GLU A 264 33.15 -10.72 12.55
N ASN A 265 32.94 -10.50 11.25
CA ASN A 265 31.90 -11.15 10.44
C ASN A 265 32.44 -12.31 9.58
N ALA A 266 33.70 -12.72 9.75
CA ALA A 266 34.33 -13.77 8.95
C ALA A 266 33.60 -15.12 9.01
N ALA A 267 33.03 -15.48 10.17
CA ALA A 267 32.25 -16.70 10.33
C ALA A 267 30.96 -16.66 9.49
N LEU A 268 30.24 -15.54 9.51
CA LEU A 268 29.05 -15.35 8.67
C LEU A 268 29.41 -15.43 7.18
N ARG A 269 30.52 -14.79 6.79
CA ARG A 269 31.04 -14.82 5.41
C ARG A 269 31.31 -16.25 4.96
N LYS A 270 31.93 -17.07 5.82
CA LYS A 270 32.17 -18.50 5.53
C LYS A 270 30.87 -19.28 5.38
N MET A 271 29.87 -19.05 6.24
CA MET A 271 28.56 -19.70 6.14
C MET A 271 27.83 -19.34 4.85
N LEU A 272 27.86 -18.08 4.44
CA LEU A 272 27.28 -17.63 3.17
C LEU A 272 27.98 -18.26 1.96
N ALA A 273 29.30 -18.39 1.99
CA ALA A 273 30.06 -19.03 0.92
C ALA A 273 29.82 -20.55 0.83
N ALA A 274 29.57 -21.22 1.97
CA ALA A 274 29.35 -22.66 2.04
C ALA A 274 27.92 -23.11 1.73
N GLY A 275 26.96 -22.17 1.71
CA GLY A 275 25.53 -22.46 1.56
C GLY A 275 24.84 -21.62 0.48
N GLY A 276 25.63 -21.11 -0.48
CA GLY A 276 25.17 -20.52 -1.73
C GLY A 276 24.85 -21.56 -2.79
#